data_AF-A0A0G0E0A0-F1
#
_entry.id   AF-A0A0G0E0A0-F1
#
_cell.length_a   1.000
_cell.length_b   1.000
_cell.length_c   1.000
_cell.angle_alpha   90.00
_cell.angle_beta   90.00
_cell.angle_gamma   90.00
#
_symmetry.space_group_name_H-M   'P 1'
#
loop_
_entity.id
_entity.type
_entity.pdbx_description
1 polymer ?
#
loop_
_entity_poly.entity_id
_entity_poly.type
_entity_poly.pdbx_seq_one_letter_code
_entity_poly.pdbx_strand_id
1 'polypeptide(L)'
;MEKEKTDIDKKLSRAEAFGIESADAIMEAAHMTYNAPRGINIVNACIAKLQEKIGEFQPKEVSRKRRKEPARAVLFGIKLANVTIGAAYLTDDVSMEMAIIRACIASLQQRIGSGEIKAVPAKPAYKKARYDKKDQLQEDTTAKEAV
;
A
#
# COMPACT_ATOMS: atom_id res chain seq x y z
N MET A 1 -8.05 -9.82 -38.85
CA MET A 1 -7.54 -8.63 -38.14
C MET A 1 -8.56 -7.99 -37.20
N GLU A 2 -9.84 -7.78 -37.56
CA GLU A 2 -10.82 -7.14 -36.64
C GLU A 2 -11.23 -8.01 -35.43
N LYS A 3 -11.37 -9.34 -35.60
CA LYS A 3 -11.64 -10.26 -34.48
C LYS A 3 -10.51 -10.33 -33.45
N GLU A 4 -9.27 -10.20 -33.88
CA GLU A 4 -8.10 -10.27 -33.01
C GLU A 4 -7.95 -8.99 -32.16
N LYS A 5 -8.24 -7.83 -32.75
CA LYS A 5 -8.25 -6.54 -32.05
C LYS A 5 -9.31 -6.49 -30.95
N THR A 6 -10.50 -7.00 -31.22
CA THR A 6 -11.61 -7.03 -30.25
C THR A 6 -11.38 -7.98 -29.07
N ASP A 7 -10.65 -9.08 -29.26
CA ASP A 7 -10.29 -9.98 -28.15
C ASP A 7 -9.15 -9.41 -27.28
N ILE A 8 -8.20 -8.68 -27.88
CA ILE A 8 -7.16 -7.96 -27.12
C ILE A 8 -7.78 -6.86 -26.26
N ASP A 9 -8.70 -6.06 -26.82
CA ASP A 9 -9.39 -5.00 -26.08
C ASP A 9 -10.21 -5.55 -24.90
N LYS A 10 -10.87 -6.70 -25.09
CA LYS A 10 -11.59 -7.39 -24.01
C LYS A 10 -10.66 -7.90 -22.91
N LYS A 11 -9.48 -8.43 -23.27
CA LYS A 11 -8.49 -8.89 -22.29
C LYS A 11 -7.92 -7.73 -21.49
N LEU A 12 -7.61 -6.61 -22.14
CA LEU A 12 -7.16 -5.39 -21.46
C LEU A 12 -8.22 -4.85 -20.50
N SER A 13 -9.49 -4.82 -20.90
CA SER A 13 -10.59 -4.42 -20.02
C SER A 13 -10.73 -5.31 -18.78
N ARG A 14 -10.53 -6.63 -18.92
CA ARG A 14 -10.51 -7.56 -17.78
C ARG A 14 -9.32 -7.33 -16.85
N ALA A 15 -8.14 -7.08 -17.45
CA ALA A 15 -6.93 -6.74 -16.71
C ALA A 15 -7.11 -5.44 -15.90
N GLU A 16 -7.74 -4.42 -16.50
CA GLU A 16 -8.09 -3.18 -15.81
C GLU A 16 -9.06 -3.42 -14.65
N ALA A 17 -10.11 -4.21 -14.86
CA ALA A 17 -11.07 -4.56 -13.80
C ALA A 17 -10.38 -5.26 -12.62
N PHE A 18 -9.45 -6.19 -12.89
CA PHE A 18 -8.66 -6.84 -11.85
C PHE A 18 -7.74 -5.87 -11.10
N GLY A 19 -7.16 -4.89 -11.80
CA GLY A 19 -6.40 -3.80 -11.18
C GLY A 19 -7.25 -2.95 -10.23
N ILE A 20 -8.51 -2.66 -10.61
CA ILE A 20 -9.46 -1.93 -9.76
C ILE A 20 -9.82 -2.74 -8.51
N GLU A 21 -10.13 -4.04 -8.67
CA GLU A 21 -10.43 -4.93 -7.54
C GLU A 21 -9.24 -5.06 -6.58
N SER A 22 -8.02 -5.13 -7.12
CA SER A 22 -6.80 -5.09 -6.31
C SER A 22 -6.69 -3.81 -5.48
N ALA A 23 -7.09 -2.66 -6.06
CA ALA A 23 -7.14 -1.40 -5.33
C ALA A 23 -8.20 -1.41 -4.23
N ASP A 24 -9.37 -2.05 -4.43
CA ASP A 24 -10.38 -2.25 -3.39
C ASP A 24 -9.81 -3.00 -2.18
N ALA A 25 -9.14 -4.13 -2.42
CA ALA A 25 -8.53 -4.93 -1.36
C ALA A 25 -7.45 -4.16 -0.58
N ILE A 26 -6.66 -3.33 -1.27
CA ILE A 26 -5.65 -2.47 -0.65
C ILE A 26 -6.30 -1.39 0.22
N MET A 27 -7.38 -0.78 -0.26
CA MET A 27 -8.13 0.25 0.48
C MET A 27 -8.79 -0.33 1.72
N GLU A 28 -9.42 -1.51 1.61
CA GLU A 28 -10.01 -2.23 2.73
C GLU A 28 -8.94 -2.54 3.80
N ALA A 29 -7.81 -3.11 3.37
CA ALA A 29 -6.69 -3.39 4.27
C ALA A 29 -6.16 -2.11 4.95
N ALA A 30 -6.12 -0.98 4.23
CA ALA A 30 -5.72 0.30 4.78
C ALA A 30 -6.73 0.80 5.84
N HIS A 31 -8.03 0.71 5.57
CA HIS A 31 -9.09 1.08 6.51
C HIS A 31 -9.09 0.22 7.78
N MET A 32 -8.80 -1.07 7.66
CA MET A 32 -8.69 -2.00 8.80
C MET A 32 -7.56 -1.67 9.76
N THR A 33 -6.62 -0.77 9.42
CA THR A 33 -5.52 -0.41 10.33
C THR A 33 -5.87 0.64 11.41
N TYR A 34 -7.15 1.00 11.55
CA TYR A 34 -7.76 1.80 12.63
C TYR A 34 -7.20 3.22 12.86
N ASN A 35 -6.17 3.62 12.12
CA ASN A 35 -5.52 4.92 12.22
C ASN A 35 -5.32 5.44 10.80
N ALA A 36 -6.12 6.42 10.41
CA ALA A 36 -6.15 6.85 9.02
C ALA A 36 -4.82 7.41 8.48
N PRO A 37 -3.97 8.11 9.27
CA PRO A 37 -2.58 8.38 8.89
C PRO A 37 -1.76 7.12 8.53
N ARG A 38 -2.01 5.97 9.19
CA ARG A 38 -1.36 4.71 8.81
C ARG A 38 -1.93 4.13 7.54
N GLY A 39 -3.25 4.22 7.35
CA GLY A 39 -3.91 3.83 6.11
C GLY A 39 -3.33 4.57 4.89
N ILE A 40 -3.18 5.89 5.00
CA ILE A 40 -2.55 6.72 3.96
C ILE A 40 -1.12 6.25 3.67
N ASN A 41 -0.32 5.98 4.71
CA ASN A 41 1.06 5.52 4.52
C ASN A 41 1.14 4.13 3.87
N ILE A 42 0.18 3.23 4.17
CA ILE A 42 0.08 1.92 3.52
C ILE A 42 -0.19 2.09 2.03
N VAL A 43 -1.18 2.91 1.66
CA VAL A 43 -1.53 3.12 0.26
C VAL A 43 -0.41 3.84 -0.49
N ASN A 44 0.21 4.87 0.11
CA ASN A 44 1.36 5.55 -0.50
C ASN A 44 2.55 4.60 -0.72
N ALA A 45 2.85 3.73 0.24
CA ALA A 45 3.91 2.73 0.10
C ALA A 45 3.56 1.70 -0.99
N CYS A 46 2.29 1.33 -1.12
CA CYS A 46 1.82 0.45 -2.17
C CYS A 46 1.98 1.10 -3.55
N ILE A 47 1.50 2.33 -3.73
CA ILE A 47 1.67 3.11 -4.97
C ILE A 47 3.15 3.22 -5.34
N ALA A 48 4.01 3.61 -4.39
CA ALA A 48 5.44 3.74 -4.64
C ALA A 48 6.05 2.41 -5.13
N LYS A 49 5.66 1.28 -4.54
CA LYS A 49 6.19 -0.02 -4.95
C LYS A 49 5.67 -0.46 -6.33
N LEU A 50 4.40 -0.19 -6.64
CA LEU A 50 3.83 -0.46 -7.96
C LEU A 50 4.47 0.44 -9.04
N GLN A 51 4.80 1.70 -8.71
CA GLN A 51 5.53 2.61 -9.58
C GLN A 51 6.99 2.18 -9.79
N GLU A 52 7.68 1.70 -8.75
CA GLU A 52 9.00 1.06 -8.89
C GLU A 52 8.94 -0.07 -9.91
N LYS A 53 7.89 -0.91 -9.86
CA LYS A 53 7.70 -2.00 -10.82
C LYS A 53 7.52 -1.50 -12.25
N ILE A 54 6.73 -0.45 -12.47
CA ILE A 54 6.64 0.22 -13.78
C ILE A 54 8.00 0.76 -14.24
N GLY A 55 8.79 1.33 -13.32
CA GLY A 55 10.14 1.81 -13.58
C GLY A 55 11.18 0.72 -13.89
N GLU A 56 10.92 -0.55 -13.53
CA GLU A 56 11.71 -1.68 -14.04
C GLU A 56 11.49 -1.87 -15.55
N PHE A 57 10.31 -1.48 -16.07
CA PHE A 57 9.96 -1.56 -17.50
C PHE A 57 10.25 -0.25 -18.28
N GLN A 58 10.38 0.89 -17.59
CA GLN A 58 10.81 2.17 -18.16
C GLN A 58 12.13 2.63 -17.54
N PRO A 59 13.24 2.72 -18.29
CA PRO A 59 14.51 3.12 -17.71
C PRO A 59 14.42 4.59 -17.25
N LYS A 60 14.55 4.84 -15.93
CA LYS A 60 15.11 6.10 -15.40
C LYS A 60 15.45 6.06 -13.91
N GLU A 61 16.52 6.79 -13.60
CA GLU A 61 17.19 6.96 -12.30
C GLU A 61 16.24 7.40 -11.18
N VAL A 62 15.86 6.49 -10.29
CA VAL A 62 15.14 6.85 -9.08
C VAL A 62 16.13 7.04 -7.94
N SER A 63 16.66 8.26 -7.85
CA SER A 63 17.07 8.83 -6.57
C SER A 63 15.82 9.00 -5.71
N ARG A 64 15.78 8.44 -4.49
CA ARG A 64 15.43 9.21 -3.28
C ARG A 64 15.39 8.41 -1.97
N LYS A 65 16.12 8.98 -1.00
CA LYS A 65 16.06 8.80 0.45
C LYS A 65 14.63 8.50 0.96
N ARG A 66 14.39 7.29 1.49
CA ARG A 66 13.22 7.00 2.33
C ARG A 66 13.38 7.73 3.68
N ARG A 67 12.47 8.65 4.00
CA ARG A 67 12.31 9.17 5.38
C ARG A 67 11.85 8.03 6.30
N LYS A 68 12.30 8.06 7.57
CA LYS A 68 11.92 7.11 8.63
C LYS A 68 10.42 7.25 8.97
N GLU A 69 9.54 6.69 8.14
CA GLU A 69 8.12 6.49 8.44
C GLU A 69 7.93 5.18 9.24
N PRO A 70 6.82 5.00 9.99
CA PRO A 70 6.64 3.84 10.86
C PRO A 70 6.76 2.54 10.04
N ALA A 71 7.90 1.86 10.20
CA ALA A 71 8.37 0.79 9.32
C ALA A 71 7.31 -0.28 9.02
N ARG A 72 6.42 -0.58 9.97
CA ARG A 72 5.38 -1.60 9.80
C ARG A 72 4.30 -1.23 8.78
N ALA A 73 3.85 0.02 8.73
CA ALA A 73 2.83 0.45 7.77
C ALA A 73 3.38 0.43 6.33
N VAL A 74 4.63 0.91 6.18
CA VAL A 74 5.35 0.89 4.91
C VAL A 74 5.58 -0.55 4.43
N LEU A 75 6.06 -1.44 5.31
CA LEU A 75 6.25 -2.85 4.99
C LEU A 75 4.94 -3.56 4.61
N PHE A 76 3.83 -3.20 5.27
CA PHE A 76 2.53 -3.76 4.94
C PHE A 76 2.05 -3.30 3.55
N GLY A 77 2.20 -2.01 3.22
CA GLY A 77 1.90 -1.50 1.88
C GLY A 77 2.76 -2.17 0.79
N ILE A 78 4.06 -2.38 1.04
CA ILE A 78 4.95 -3.12 0.12
C ILE A 78 4.48 -4.57 -0.06
N LYS A 79 4.05 -5.23 1.02
CA LYS A 79 3.54 -6.59 0.94
C LYS A 79 2.27 -6.66 0.07
N LEU A 80 1.34 -5.72 0.23
CA LEU A 80 0.14 -5.65 -0.60
C LEU A 80 0.48 -5.42 -2.08
N ALA A 81 1.41 -4.50 -2.37
CA ALA A 81 1.88 -4.28 -3.73
C ALA A 81 2.47 -5.56 -4.36
N ASN A 82 3.29 -6.31 -3.61
CA ASN A 82 3.87 -7.56 -4.09
C ASN A 82 2.82 -8.65 -4.38
N VAL A 83 1.70 -8.66 -3.64
CA VAL A 83 0.57 -9.57 -3.94
C VAL A 83 -0.07 -9.20 -5.28
N THR A 84 -0.32 -7.91 -5.52
CA THR A 84 -0.87 -7.42 -6.80
C THR A 84 0.09 -7.71 -7.96
N ILE A 85 1.40 -7.47 -7.78
CA ILE A 85 2.43 -7.79 -8.78
C ILE A 85 2.48 -9.31 -9.04
N GLY A 86 2.47 -10.12 -7.99
CA GLY A 86 2.47 -11.58 -8.10
C GLY A 86 1.25 -12.12 -8.85
N ALA A 87 0.07 -11.55 -8.60
CA ALA A 87 -1.14 -11.91 -9.34
C ALA A 87 -1.10 -11.43 -10.79
N ALA A 88 -0.52 -10.25 -11.06
CA ALA A 88 -0.35 -9.74 -12.41
C ALA A 88 0.61 -10.62 -13.23
N TYR A 89 1.65 -11.19 -12.62
CA TYR A 89 2.55 -12.16 -13.27
C TYR A 89 1.90 -13.48 -13.68
N LEU A 90 0.69 -13.78 -13.19
CA LEU A 90 -0.07 -14.93 -13.70
C LEU A 90 -0.64 -14.67 -15.10
N THR A 91 -0.51 -13.44 -15.60
CA THR A 91 -0.78 -13.12 -16.99
C THR A 91 0.50 -13.31 -17.82
N ASP A 92 0.45 -14.11 -18.89
CA ASP A 92 1.60 -14.36 -19.77
C ASP A 92 1.94 -13.15 -20.69
N ASP A 93 1.35 -11.98 -20.46
CA ASP A 93 1.46 -10.79 -21.32
C ASP A 93 1.82 -9.56 -20.50
N VAL A 94 2.98 -8.98 -20.80
CA VAL A 94 3.49 -7.74 -20.18
C VAL A 94 2.51 -6.58 -20.33
N SER A 95 1.75 -6.54 -21.43
CA SER A 95 0.73 -5.50 -21.67
C SER A 95 -0.43 -5.62 -20.67
N MET A 96 -0.82 -6.86 -20.34
CA MET A 96 -1.85 -7.14 -19.33
C MET A 96 -1.34 -6.88 -17.92
N GLU A 97 -0.10 -7.29 -17.61
CA GLU A 97 0.56 -6.99 -16.32
C GLU A 97 0.58 -5.47 -16.08
N MET A 98 0.98 -4.70 -17.10
CA MET A 98 1.03 -3.24 -17.03
C MET A 98 -0.36 -2.61 -16.93
N ALA A 99 -1.37 -3.16 -17.60
CA ALA A 99 -2.75 -2.69 -17.47
C ALA A 99 -3.28 -2.86 -16.04
N ILE A 100 -3.04 -4.02 -15.40
CA ILE A 100 -3.39 -4.30 -14.01
C ILE A 100 -2.73 -3.29 -13.07
N ILE A 101 -1.41 -3.14 -13.17
CA ILE A 101 -0.62 -2.29 -12.27
C ILE A 101 -1.03 -0.81 -12.44
N ARG A 102 -1.24 -0.33 -13.68
CA ARG A 102 -1.67 1.05 -13.94
C ARG A 102 -3.08 1.33 -13.44
N ALA A 103 -4.03 0.43 -13.68
CA ALA A 103 -5.39 0.57 -13.19
C ALA A 103 -5.44 0.60 -11.66
N CYS A 104 -4.65 -0.25 -11.00
CA CYS A 104 -4.51 -0.25 -9.54
C CYS A 104 -3.95 1.08 -9.02
N ILE A 105 -2.84 1.57 -9.57
CA ILE A 105 -2.25 2.87 -9.18
C ILE A 105 -3.27 4.01 -9.37
N ALA A 106 -3.91 4.09 -10.53
CA ALA A 106 -4.86 5.16 -10.84
C ALA A 106 -6.03 5.18 -9.86
N SER A 107 -6.62 4.00 -9.58
CA SER A 107 -7.69 3.84 -8.60
C SER A 107 -7.25 4.30 -7.21
N LEU A 108 -6.08 3.84 -6.72
CA LEU A 108 -5.57 4.24 -5.40
C LEU A 108 -5.30 5.76 -5.30
N GLN A 109 -4.71 6.36 -6.33
CA GLN A 109 -4.44 7.80 -6.38
C GLN A 109 -5.73 8.62 -6.37
N GLN A 110 -6.74 8.21 -7.14
CA GLN A 110 -8.05 8.86 -7.16
C GLN A 110 -8.70 8.82 -5.78
N ARG A 111 -8.67 7.68 -5.11
CA ARG A 111 -9.31 7.48 -3.80
C ARG A 111 -8.62 8.25 -2.68
N ILE A 112 -7.28 8.31 -2.69
CA ILE A 112 -6.53 9.22 -1.82
C ILE A 112 -6.93 10.67 -2.10
N GLY A 113 -6.93 11.10 -3.37
CA GLY A 113 -7.26 12.48 -3.75
C GLY A 113 -8.68 12.90 -3.40
N SER A 114 -9.64 11.95 -3.44
CA SER A 114 -11.03 12.16 -3.04
C SER A 114 -11.26 12.20 -1.53
N GLY A 115 -10.25 11.84 -0.74
CA GLY A 115 -10.34 11.80 0.72
C GLY A 115 -11.11 10.59 1.27
N GLU A 116 -11.19 9.49 0.52
CA GLU A 116 -11.81 8.23 0.97
C GLU A 116 -11.12 7.65 2.21
N ILE A 117 -9.81 7.87 2.34
CA ILE A 117 -9.08 7.69 3.60
C ILE A 117 -9.03 9.03 4.34
N LYS A 118 -10.06 9.33 5.12
CA LYS A 118 -10.04 10.52 5.98
C LYS A 118 -9.10 10.29 7.14
N ALA A 119 -8.10 11.15 7.31
CA ALA A 119 -7.22 11.22 8.48
C ALA A 119 -8.03 11.51 9.77
N VAL A 120 -8.77 10.53 10.30
CA VAL A 120 -9.37 10.60 11.62
C VAL A 120 -8.23 10.40 12.63
N PRO A 121 -7.89 11.41 13.46
CA PRO A 121 -6.88 11.25 14.47
C PRO A 121 -7.28 10.10 15.40
N ALA A 122 -6.33 9.20 15.70
CA ALA A 122 -6.57 8.09 16.61
C ALA A 122 -7.18 8.62 17.92
N LYS A 123 -8.35 8.08 18.31
CA LYS A 123 -9.04 8.48 19.55
C LYS A 123 -8.07 8.37 20.74
N PRO A 124 -8.07 9.33 21.69
CA PRO A 124 -7.08 9.43 22.76
C PRO A 124 -6.96 8.18 23.63
N ALA A 125 -8.02 7.36 23.73
CA ALA A 125 -7.99 6.07 24.45
C ALA A 125 -6.94 5.08 23.92
N TYR A 126 -6.69 5.06 22.59
CA TYR A 126 -5.68 4.18 22.00
C TYR A 126 -4.25 4.68 22.23
N LYS A 127 -4.05 6.01 22.31
CA LYS A 127 -2.75 6.59 22.68
C LYS A 127 -2.37 6.19 24.11
N LYS A 128 -3.29 6.35 25.07
CA LYS A 128 -3.06 5.93 26.46
C LYS A 128 -2.72 4.44 26.59
N ALA A 129 -3.51 3.57 25.98
CA ALA A 129 -3.30 2.12 26.08
C ALA A 129 -1.98 1.60 25.47
N ARG A 130 -1.39 2.32 24.49
CA ARG A 130 -0.20 1.86 23.74
C ARG A 130 1.08 2.63 24.06
N TYR A 131 0.99 3.90 24.45
CA TYR A 131 2.15 4.74 24.75
C TYR A 131 2.39 4.88 26.26
N ASP A 132 1.36 4.87 27.12
CA ASP A 132 1.57 4.90 28.58
C ASP A 132 2.25 3.60 29.08
N LYS A 133 2.10 2.48 28.36
CA LYS A 133 2.82 1.23 28.65
C LYS A 133 4.32 1.29 28.38
N LYS A 134 4.82 2.27 27.62
CA LYS A 134 6.26 2.45 27.41
C LYS A 134 6.92 3.29 28.51
N ASP A 135 6.14 4.13 29.19
CA ASP A 135 6.66 4.98 30.27
C ASP A 135 6.65 4.26 31.63
N GLN A 136 6.01 3.09 31.75
CA GLN A 136 6.00 2.29 33.00
C GLN A 136 7.16 1.29 33.14
N LEU A 137 8.04 1.14 32.15
CA LEU A 137 9.10 0.12 32.17
C LEU A 137 10.49 0.64 32.57
N GLN A 138 10.58 1.87 33.11
CA GLN A 138 11.86 2.49 33.43
C GLN A 138 12.03 2.99 34.88
N GLU A 139 11.11 2.70 35.79
CA GLU A 139 11.25 3.13 37.21
C GLU A 139 11.52 2.00 38.22
N ASP A 140 11.52 0.72 37.83
CA ASP A 140 11.49 -0.39 38.80
C ASP A 140 12.71 -1.33 38.80
N THR A 141 13.89 -0.85 38.38
CA THR A 141 15.15 -1.65 38.47
C THR A 141 16.27 -1.04 39.30
N THR A 142 16.10 0.13 39.93
CA THR A 142 17.13 0.73 40.80
C THR A 142 16.95 0.50 42.30
N ALA A 143 15.95 -0.29 42.73
CA ALA A 143 15.65 -0.49 44.16
C ALA A 143 15.89 -1.93 44.69
N LYS A 144 16.84 -2.69 44.13
CA LYS A 144 17.20 -4.04 44.63
C LYS A 144 18.69 -4.28 44.91
N GLU A 145 19.44 -3.23 45.23
CA GLU A 145 20.77 -3.36 45.85
C GLU A 145 20.91 -2.38 47.02
N ALA A 146 20.22 -2.64 48.13
CA ALA A 146 20.56 -2.10 49.46
C ALA A 146 19.63 -2.69 50.54
N VAL A 147 19.82 -3.97 50.90
CA VAL A 147 19.63 -4.50 52.27
C VAL A 147 20.63 -5.63 52.48
#